data_AF-A0A3M7IKS1-F1
#
_entry.id   AF-A0A3M7IKS1-F1
#
_cell.length_a   1.000
_cell.length_b   1.000
_cell.length_c   1.000
_cell.angle_alpha   90.00
_cell.angle_beta   90.00
_cell.angle_gamma   90.00
#
_symmetry.space_group_name_H-M   'P 1'
#
loop_
_entity.id
_entity.type
_entity.pdbx_description
1 polymer ?
#
loop_
_entity_poly.entity_id
_entity_poly.type
_entity_poly.pdbx_seq_one_letter_code
_entity_poly.pdbx_strand_id
1 'polypeptide(L)'
;MGNGLSVLKLSRYSRPPAAAAPTVKIAPSKSHHKTRSSLLGISSGPQSPYYPLSGGSFSSPSPQPGVVPPGGYHDRQGLPTTPAVSAGSKKSRKMYMPNSTWTWAFMLITIFQCLILMALEAYIFGQFQASLTLRRLPEEGEDGQDPRAPSRTIPTWLAIFIFGFIYQIGLVWDALRLKNTIQVIGVCLYNLGMMIYSAVEMEQVSEAVAALDNGVEKGTYSKLRPFLIAAPCVLALGTVLLSFVAWKLYNEFAWTIYKHISADLRLKRRYLVYQIYIALLKFDFFFFLGFTVQFLVIVSETPDAERYITIAALPITVVLLILAGIIVRKEWGWAHILIILVYFAASAYFVFKLVRMWDASPSRLTDYKPARNSLTTFAVLTLLLMLVTITVACMCMANFGKGLRPHIQKRKVPDADEIAYTNKYGEDTEYTGTAHPLGPVPNRMTID
;
A
#
# COMPACT_ATOMS: atom_id res chain seq x y z
N MET A 1 6.93 55.97 -36.90
CA MET A 1 8.24 56.67 -36.86
C MET A 1 9.07 56.08 -35.73
N GLY A 2 10.27 55.56 -36.04
CA GLY A 2 11.38 55.24 -35.11
C GLY A 2 11.21 53.99 -34.24
N ASN A 3 11.53 52.76 -34.69
CA ASN A 3 12.86 52.12 -34.78
C ASN A 3 13.59 51.89 -33.43
N GLY A 4 13.81 50.62 -33.10
CA GLY A 4 14.64 50.17 -31.98
C GLY A 4 14.86 48.65 -31.97
N LEU A 5 15.33 48.11 -33.09
CA LEU A 5 15.71 46.72 -33.31
C LEU A 5 17.05 46.44 -32.59
N SER A 6 17.11 45.42 -31.73
CA SER A 6 18.39 44.79 -31.32
C SER A 6 18.27 43.28 -31.42
N VAL A 7 18.68 42.80 -32.58
CA VAL A 7 18.89 41.40 -32.97
C VAL A 7 20.23 40.94 -32.40
N LEU A 8 20.25 39.91 -31.56
CA LEU A 8 21.47 39.19 -31.20
C LEU A 8 21.55 37.88 -31.98
N LYS A 9 22.39 37.91 -33.02
CA LYS A 9 22.74 36.79 -33.89
C LYS A 9 23.86 35.96 -33.24
N LEU A 10 23.62 34.64 -33.18
CA LEU A 10 24.55 33.53 -33.44
C LEU A 10 25.93 33.50 -32.74
N SER A 11 26.13 32.49 -31.89
CA SER A 11 27.38 31.72 -31.89
C SER A 11 27.05 30.22 -31.97
N ARG A 12 27.41 29.63 -33.12
CA ARG A 12 27.40 28.18 -33.37
C ARG A 12 28.52 27.56 -32.55
N TYR A 13 28.19 26.69 -31.60
CA TYR A 13 29.20 25.79 -31.03
C TYR A 13 29.41 24.63 -31.99
N SER A 14 30.49 24.74 -32.75
CA SER A 14 31.04 23.71 -33.62
C SER A 14 31.44 22.48 -32.81
N ARG A 15 30.97 21.31 -33.25
CA ARG A 15 31.45 19.99 -32.79
C ARG A 15 32.94 19.84 -33.15
N PRO A 16 33.82 19.40 -32.25
CA PRO A 16 35.15 18.92 -32.64
C PRO A 16 35.07 17.51 -33.29
N PRO A 17 35.99 17.18 -34.20
CA PRO A 17 35.92 15.99 -35.06
C PRO A 17 36.33 14.70 -34.34
N ALA A 18 35.83 13.60 -34.89
CA ALA A 18 36.05 12.23 -34.45
C ALA A 18 37.54 11.83 -34.54
N ALA A 19 38.07 11.29 -33.44
CA ALA A 19 39.32 10.55 -33.43
C ALA A 19 39.01 9.05 -33.56
N ALA A 20 39.64 8.42 -34.55
CA ALA A 20 39.46 7.04 -34.95
C ALA A 20 39.93 6.03 -33.89
N ALA A 21 39.10 5.02 -33.62
CA ALA A 21 39.48 3.82 -32.89
C ALA A 21 39.66 2.65 -33.88
N PRO A 22 40.69 1.79 -33.73
CA PRO A 22 41.04 0.79 -34.72
C PRO A 22 40.04 -0.37 -34.76
N THR A 23 39.64 -0.71 -35.99
CA THR A 23 38.80 -1.86 -36.36
C THR A 23 39.49 -3.20 -36.07
N VAL A 24 38.95 -3.96 -35.12
CA VAL A 24 39.24 -5.39 -34.95
C VAL A 24 38.17 -6.18 -35.70
N LYS A 25 38.58 -6.82 -36.80
CA LYS A 25 37.77 -7.80 -37.55
C LYS A 25 37.71 -9.11 -36.76
N ILE A 26 36.54 -9.48 -36.26
CA ILE A 26 36.28 -10.82 -35.73
C ILE A 26 35.42 -11.56 -36.75
N ALA A 27 35.99 -12.63 -37.31
CA ALA A 27 35.38 -13.48 -38.33
C ALA A 27 34.26 -14.36 -37.74
N PRO A 28 33.25 -14.75 -38.54
CA PRO A 28 32.14 -15.59 -38.07
C PRO A 28 32.58 -17.06 -37.92
N SER A 29 32.53 -17.57 -36.69
CA SER A 29 32.74 -19.00 -36.39
C SER A 29 31.50 -19.80 -36.77
N LYS A 30 31.64 -20.63 -37.80
CA LYS A 30 30.65 -21.62 -38.24
C LYS A 30 30.50 -22.74 -37.21
N SER A 31 29.25 -23.09 -36.93
CA SER A 31 28.82 -24.28 -36.20
C SER A 31 29.23 -25.56 -36.94
N HIS A 32 29.94 -26.46 -36.27
CA HIS A 32 30.07 -27.86 -36.70
C HIS A 32 29.51 -28.79 -35.63
N HIS A 33 28.39 -29.42 -35.97
CA HIS A 33 27.89 -30.65 -35.36
C HIS A 33 29.00 -31.70 -35.28
N LYS A 34 29.13 -32.35 -34.12
CA LYS A 34 29.66 -33.71 -34.01
C LYS A 34 28.77 -34.54 -33.10
N THR A 35 27.86 -35.26 -33.73
CA THR A 35 27.19 -36.45 -33.20
C THR A 35 28.26 -37.51 -32.96
N ARG A 36 28.29 -38.14 -31.78
CA ARG A 36 28.98 -39.41 -31.60
C ARG A 36 28.09 -40.42 -30.91
N SER A 37 28.00 -41.56 -31.58
CA SER A 37 27.07 -42.66 -31.38
C SER A 37 27.50 -43.59 -30.25
N SER A 38 26.49 -44.25 -29.68
CA SER A 38 26.55 -45.40 -28.79
C SER A 38 27.46 -46.51 -29.30
N LEU A 39 28.24 -47.09 -28.37
CA LEU A 39 29.09 -48.26 -28.56
C LEU A 39 29.14 -48.99 -27.22
N LEU A 40 28.42 -50.12 -27.12
CA LEU A 40 28.97 -51.40 -26.66
C LEU A 40 27.88 -52.47 -26.67
N GLY A 41 28.10 -53.46 -27.53
CA GLY A 41 27.28 -54.63 -27.74
C GLY A 41 27.71 -55.84 -26.92
N ILE A 42 26.82 -56.83 -27.00
CA ILE A 42 26.71 -58.15 -26.39
C ILE A 42 27.87 -59.11 -26.73
N SER A 43 28.30 -59.92 -25.75
CA SER A 43 28.54 -61.41 -25.78
C SER A 43 29.07 -61.81 -24.38
N SER A 44 28.83 -62.93 -23.71
CA SER A 44 28.47 -64.33 -24.02
C SER A 44 28.14 -65.06 -22.68
N GLY A 45 27.29 -66.10 -22.67
CA GLY A 45 26.82 -66.88 -21.48
C GLY A 45 27.89 -67.76 -20.78
N PRO A 46 27.55 -68.78 -19.91
CA PRO A 46 26.34 -69.62 -19.91
C PRO A 46 25.68 -70.02 -18.53
N GLN A 47 24.39 -70.42 -18.61
CA GLN A 47 23.66 -71.54 -17.91
C GLN A 47 23.81 -71.71 -16.37
N SER A 48 22.80 -71.92 -15.51
CA SER A 48 21.49 -72.64 -15.52
C SER A 48 20.87 -72.52 -14.09
N PRO A 49 19.78 -73.22 -13.70
CA PRO A 49 18.40 -73.16 -14.16
C PRO A 49 17.41 -72.70 -13.06
N TYR A 50 16.22 -72.27 -13.49
CA TYR A 50 15.03 -72.17 -12.64
C TYR A 50 14.61 -73.55 -12.09
N TYR A 51 14.28 -73.59 -10.80
CA TYR A 51 13.41 -74.60 -10.18
C TYR A 51 12.07 -73.93 -9.80
N PRO A 52 10.91 -74.46 -10.19
CA PRO A 52 9.64 -74.10 -9.59
C PRO A 52 9.22 -75.19 -8.59
N LEU A 53 8.96 -74.81 -7.34
CA LEU A 53 8.33 -75.68 -6.35
C LEU A 53 7.23 -74.91 -5.60
N SER A 54 6.01 -75.11 -6.09
CA SER A 54 4.82 -75.53 -5.35
C SER A 54 4.72 -75.20 -3.84
N GLY A 55 3.64 -74.51 -3.49
CA GLY A 55 2.73 -74.95 -2.43
C GLY A 55 3.02 -74.43 -1.02
N GLY A 56 2.25 -73.42 -0.60
CA GLY A 56 2.22 -72.96 0.78
C GLY A 56 1.22 -71.83 0.98
N SER A 57 -0.05 -72.19 1.14
CA SER A 57 -1.08 -71.30 1.66
C SER A 57 -0.70 -70.85 3.08
N PHE A 58 -0.31 -69.58 3.23
CA PHE A 58 -0.36 -68.89 4.52
C PHE A 58 -1.11 -67.57 4.33
N SER A 59 -2.29 -67.52 4.93
CA SER A 59 -3.12 -66.33 5.07
C SER A 59 -2.33 -65.21 5.75
N SER A 60 -2.02 -64.17 4.98
CA SER A 60 -1.54 -62.89 5.52
C SER A 60 -2.74 -61.95 5.67
N PRO A 61 -2.93 -61.26 6.81
CA PRO A 61 -3.87 -60.15 6.86
C PRO A 61 -3.34 -59.04 5.94
N SER A 62 -4.24 -58.41 5.18
CA SER A 62 -3.96 -57.25 4.34
C SER A 62 -3.15 -56.21 5.13
N PRO A 63 -1.99 -55.74 4.64
CA PRO A 63 -1.24 -54.70 5.34
C PRO A 63 -2.02 -53.39 5.26
N GLN A 64 -2.32 -52.80 6.42
CA GLN A 64 -2.73 -51.39 6.49
C GLN A 64 -1.65 -50.52 5.85
N PRO A 65 -1.99 -49.54 5.00
CA PRO A 65 -0.98 -48.66 4.41
C PRO A 65 -0.47 -47.72 5.50
N GLY A 66 0.80 -47.88 5.91
CA GLY A 66 1.47 -46.79 6.63
C GLY A 66 2.60 -47.11 7.60
N VAL A 67 2.94 -48.37 7.88
CA VAL A 67 4.04 -48.65 8.83
C VAL A 67 5.00 -49.67 8.25
N VAL A 68 6.11 -49.18 7.70
CA VAL A 68 7.30 -50.00 7.44
C VAL A 68 8.16 -49.93 8.70
N PRO A 69 8.49 -51.07 9.36
CA PRO A 69 9.38 -51.05 10.52
C PRO A 69 10.80 -50.61 10.09
N PRO A 70 11.52 -49.84 10.91
CA PRO A 70 12.87 -49.38 10.57
C PRO A 70 13.83 -50.56 10.44
N GLY A 71 14.71 -50.56 9.43
CA GLY A 71 15.77 -51.57 9.27
C GLY A 71 15.68 -52.42 7.99
N GLY A 72 14.87 -52.03 7.01
CA GLY A 72 14.79 -52.70 5.71
C GLY A 72 16.02 -52.44 4.81
N TYR A 73 16.16 -53.24 3.75
CA TYR A 73 17.27 -53.14 2.78
C TYR A 73 17.50 -51.73 2.20
N HIS A 74 16.48 -50.87 2.17
CA HIS A 74 16.56 -49.47 1.72
C HIS A 74 17.37 -48.57 2.67
N ASP A 75 17.34 -48.82 3.98
CA ASP A 75 18.08 -48.03 4.98
C ASP A 75 19.59 -48.31 4.94
N ARG A 76 19.99 -49.51 4.47
CA ARG A 76 21.40 -49.94 4.41
C ARG A 76 22.19 -49.36 3.23
N GLN A 77 21.52 -48.83 2.21
CA GLN A 77 22.19 -48.33 0.99
C GLN A 77 22.21 -46.80 0.85
N GLY A 78 21.74 -46.05 1.86
CA GLY A 78 21.85 -44.59 1.88
C GLY A 78 21.04 -43.85 0.81
N LEU A 79 19.98 -44.47 0.27
CA LEU A 79 19.04 -43.81 -0.65
C LEU A 79 17.98 -43.05 0.17
N PRO A 80 17.68 -41.78 -0.15
CA PRO A 80 16.73 -40.98 0.61
C PRO A 80 15.31 -41.56 0.48
N THR A 81 14.72 -41.94 1.61
CA THR A 81 13.29 -42.24 1.72
C THR A 81 12.52 -40.94 1.52
N THR A 82 11.71 -40.86 0.47
CA THR A 82 10.80 -39.73 0.25
C THR A 82 9.85 -39.61 1.45
N PRO A 83 9.84 -38.47 2.19
CA PRO A 83 8.89 -38.32 3.27
C PRO A 83 7.48 -38.24 2.70
N ALA A 84 6.57 -39.04 3.26
CA ALA A 84 5.15 -38.93 2.99
C ALA A 84 4.72 -37.49 3.29
N VAL A 85 4.11 -36.84 2.30
CA VAL A 85 3.52 -35.50 2.44
C VAL A 85 2.41 -35.60 3.49
N SER A 86 2.73 -35.18 4.72
CA SER A 86 1.76 -34.94 5.77
C SER A 86 0.72 -33.96 5.25
N ALA A 87 -0.54 -34.39 5.26
CA ALA A 87 -1.68 -33.58 4.84
C ALA A 87 -1.68 -32.25 5.60
N GLY A 88 -1.53 -31.15 4.86
CA GLY A 88 -1.39 -29.82 5.42
C GLY A 88 -2.45 -29.48 6.46
N SER A 89 -2.00 -29.20 7.67
CA SER A 89 -2.80 -28.53 8.70
C SER A 89 -3.47 -27.30 8.07
N LYS A 90 -4.82 -27.29 8.07
CA LYS A 90 -5.61 -26.11 7.69
C LYS A 90 -5.21 -24.97 8.62
N LYS A 91 -4.32 -24.10 8.15
CA LYS A 91 -3.88 -22.88 8.83
C LYS A 91 -5.12 -22.03 9.14
N SER A 92 -5.62 -22.11 10.37
CA SER A 92 -6.57 -21.14 10.90
C SER A 92 -5.95 -19.75 10.70
N ARG A 93 -6.63 -18.89 9.95
CA ARG A 93 -6.26 -17.46 9.82
C ARG A 93 -6.51 -16.82 11.19
N LYS A 94 -5.60 -17.02 12.15
CA LYS A 94 -5.61 -16.26 13.40
C LYS A 94 -5.49 -14.79 13.02
N MET A 95 -6.56 -14.03 13.28
CA MET A 95 -6.56 -12.57 13.24
C MET A 95 -5.39 -12.10 14.11
N TYR A 96 -4.60 -11.14 13.63
CA TYR A 96 -3.47 -10.62 14.42
C TYR A 96 -3.99 -10.02 15.73
N MET A 97 -3.46 -10.48 16.86
CA MET A 97 -3.68 -9.88 18.17
C MET A 97 -2.40 -9.14 18.58
N PRO A 98 -2.50 -7.94 19.19
CA PRO A 98 -1.34 -7.22 19.67
C PRO A 98 -0.63 -8.00 20.79
N ASN A 99 0.70 -8.02 20.75
CA ASN A 99 1.52 -8.81 21.69
C ASN A 99 2.08 -7.97 22.86
N SER A 100 2.17 -6.65 22.69
CA SER A 100 2.75 -5.70 23.67
C SER A 100 1.69 -4.75 24.23
N THR A 101 1.88 -4.29 25.46
CA THR A 101 1.01 -3.30 26.13
C THR A 101 0.87 -2.02 25.30
N TRP A 102 1.95 -1.56 24.66
CA TRP A 102 1.92 -0.36 23.81
C TRP A 102 1.19 -0.60 22.48
N THR A 103 1.31 -1.81 21.92
CA THR A 103 0.55 -2.18 20.70
C THR A 103 -0.95 -2.27 20.99
N TRP A 104 -1.33 -2.75 22.18
CA TRP A 104 -2.72 -2.73 22.66
C TRP A 104 -3.21 -1.31 22.91
N ALA A 105 -2.41 -0.47 23.59
CA ALA A 105 -2.77 0.92 23.84
C ALA A 105 -3.02 1.69 22.54
N PHE A 106 -2.14 1.56 21.54
CA PHE A 106 -2.29 2.23 20.25
C PHE A 106 -3.57 1.79 19.52
N MET A 107 -3.88 0.50 19.53
CA MET A 107 -5.09 -0.04 18.92
C MET A 107 -6.35 0.41 19.65
N LEU A 108 -6.39 0.33 20.99
CA LEU A 108 -7.56 0.69 21.79
C LEU A 108 -7.85 2.19 21.73
N ILE A 109 -6.82 3.05 21.81
CA ILE A 109 -6.98 4.49 21.65
C ILE A 109 -7.60 4.80 20.28
N THR A 110 -7.08 4.18 19.21
CA THR A 110 -7.61 4.37 17.86
C THR A 110 -9.07 3.93 17.76
N ILE A 111 -9.39 2.73 18.24
CA ILE A 111 -10.76 2.20 18.18
C ILE A 111 -11.71 3.10 18.96
N PHE A 112 -11.36 3.48 20.19
CA PHE A 112 -12.21 4.31 21.03
C PHE A 112 -12.42 5.70 20.42
N GLN A 113 -11.35 6.33 19.94
CA GLN A 113 -11.42 7.61 19.25
C GLN A 113 -12.31 7.52 18.00
N CYS A 114 -12.12 6.49 17.17
CA CYS A 114 -12.92 6.28 15.96
C CYS A 114 -14.40 6.02 16.28
N LEU A 115 -14.71 5.25 17.33
CA LEU A 115 -16.09 4.99 17.76
C LEU A 115 -16.79 6.26 18.25
N ILE A 116 -16.11 7.09 19.04
CA ILE A 116 -16.66 8.39 19.47
C ILE A 116 -16.94 9.28 18.26
N LEU A 117 -15.96 9.42 17.36
CA LEU A 117 -16.11 10.28 16.18
C LEU A 117 -17.20 9.77 15.25
N MET A 118 -17.26 8.46 14.97
CA MET A 118 -18.36 7.87 14.20
C MET A 118 -19.74 8.11 14.83
N ALA A 119 -19.85 8.06 16.17
CA ALA A 119 -21.10 8.37 16.85
C ALA A 119 -21.49 9.85 16.72
N LEU A 120 -20.51 10.77 16.82
CA LEU A 120 -20.73 12.20 16.58
C LEU A 120 -21.21 12.44 15.14
N GLU A 121 -20.52 11.88 14.15
CA GLU A 121 -20.90 12.04 12.73
C GLU A 121 -22.28 11.44 12.42
N ALA A 122 -22.58 10.26 12.97
CA ALA A 122 -23.88 9.63 12.78
C ALA A 122 -25.01 10.47 13.41
N TYR A 123 -24.75 11.09 14.57
CA TYR A 123 -25.71 11.99 15.21
C TYR A 123 -25.93 13.26 14.38
N ILE A 124 -24.85 13.91 13.91
CA ILE A 124 -24.91 15.10 13.05
C ILE A 124 -25.71 14.77 11.79
N PHE A 125 -25.41 13.64 11.15
CA PHE A 125 -26.13 13.15 9.98
C PHE A 125 -27.63 12.94 10.26
N GLY A 126 -27.96 12.22 11.35
CA GLY A 126 -29.35 11.93 11.72
C GLY A 126 -30.15 13.20 12.01
N GLN A 127 -29.56 14.15 12.73
CA GLN A 127 -30.20 15.41 13.06
C GLN A 127 -30.38 16.30 11.81
N PHE A 128 -29.38 16.33 10.92
CA PHE A 128 -29.49 17.04 9.65
C PHE A 128 -30.62 16.46 8.78
N GLN A 129 -30.67 15.14 8.61
CA GLN A 129 -31.72 14.46 7.85
C GLN A 129 -33.12 14.68 8.45
N ALA A 130 -33.25 14.64 9.78
CA ALA A 130 -34.52 14.92 10.46
C ALA A 130 -34.98 16.37 10.27
N SER A 131 -34.04 17.31 10.17
CA SER A 131 -34.35 18.74 9.95
C SER A 131 -34.63 19.11 8.49
N LEU A 132 -34.29 18.22 7.55
CA LEU A 132 -34.37 18.46 6.11
C LEU A 132 -35.81 18.27 5.62
N THR A 133 -36.42 19.35 5.11
CA THR A 133 -37.75 19.31 4.48
C THR A 133 -37.63 19.55 2.98
N LEU A 134 -37.27 18.50 2.23
CA LEU A 134 -37.06 18.58 0.76
C LEU A 134 -38.25 19.16 -0.01
N ARG A 135 -39.47 18.97 0.49
CA ARG A 135 -40.71 19.45 -0.14
C ARG A 135 -40.85 20.98 -0.17
N ARG A 136 -40.04 21.71 0.63
CA ARG A 136 -40.01 23.18 0.67
C ARG A 136 -38.97 23.79 -0.27
N LEU A 137 -38.12 22.98 -0.91
CA LEU A 137 -37.10 23.48 -1.82
C LEU A 137 -37.66 23.52 -3.27
N PRO A 138 -37.54 24.67 -3.97
CA PRO A 138 -37.93 24.75 -5.37
C PRO A 138 -37.13 23.75 -6.23
N GLU A 139 -37.74 23.28 -7.32
CA GLU A 139 -37.09 22.33 -8.25
C GLU A 139 -36.00 22.98 -9.09
N GLU A 140 -36.11 24.27 -9.37
CA GLU A 140 -35.11 25.09 -10.06
C GLU A 140 -34.88 26.36 -9.23
N GLY A 141 -33.62 26.73 -9.00
CA GLY A 141 -33.25 27.98 -8.33
C GLY A 141 -33.25 29.16 -9.29
N GLU A 142 -33.59 30.36 -8.79
CA GLU A 142 -33.67 31.60 -9.60
C GLU A 142 -32.34 31.97 -10.30
N ASP A 143 -31.20 31.50 -9.77
CA ASP A 143 -29.86 31.79 -10.30
C ASP A 143 -29.25 30.65 -11.15
N GLY A 144 -30.05 29.67 -11.58
CA GLY A 144 -29.56 28.45 -12.25
C GLY A 144 -28.77 27.53 -11.33
N GLN A 145 -28.86 27.76 -10.01
CA GLN A 145 -28.15 27.03 -8.98
C GLN A 145 -29.10 25.99 -8.38
N ASP A 146 -28.72 24.70 -8.37
CA ASP A 146 -29.55 23.64 -7.79
C ASP A 146 -29.72 23.87 -6.26
N PRO A 147 -30.93 24.26 -5.78
CA PRO A 147 -31.19 24.54 -4.37
C PRO A 147 -31.03 23.29 -3.49
N ARG A 148 -31.02 22.11 -4.12
CA ARG A 148 -30.89 20.80 -3.47
C ARG A 148 -29.43 20.33 -3.43
N ALA A 149 -28.47 21.01 -4.05
CA ALA A 149 -27.06 20.62 -4.02
C ALA A 149 -26.49 20.48 -2.58
N PRO A 150 -26.77 21.39 -1.62
CA PRO A 150 -26.32 21.24 -0.23
C PRO A 150 -26.88 19.98 0.46
N SER A 151 -28.08 19.54 0.10
CA SER A 151 -28.74 18.35 0.67
C SER A 151 -28.04 17.04 0.33
N ARG A 152 -27.28 17.01 -0.78
CA ARG A 152 -26.46 15.85 -1.20
C ARG A 152 -25.02 15.97 -0.72
N THR A 153 -24.57 17.20 -0.54
CA THR A 153 -23.18 17.54 -0.22
C THR A 153 -22.85 17.20 1.24
N ILE A 154 -23.68 17.60 2.21
CA ILE A 154 -23.46 17.32 3.64
C ILE A 154 -23.38 15.80 3.92
N PRO A 155 -24.34 14.96 3.48
CA PRO A 155 -24.22 13.50 3.58
C PRO A 155 -22.92 12.92 3.02
N THR A 156 -22.42 13.48 1.92
CA THR A 156 -21.22 12.99 1.26
C THR A 156 -19.97 13.25 2.11
N TRP A 157 -19.87 14.42 2.72
CA TRP A 157 -18.77 14.75 3.63
C TRP A 157 -18.77 13.83 4.86
N LEU A 158 -19.93 13.68 5.51
CA LEU A 158 -20.11 12.83 6.68
C LEU A 158 -19.82 11.36 6.37
N ALA A 159 -20.27 10.85 5.23
CA ALA A 159 -19.99 9.48 4.80
C ALA A 159 -18.49 9.21 4.61
N ILE A 160 -17.74 10.20 4.09
CA ILE A 160 -16.28 10.08 3.91
C ILE A 160 -15.55 10.12 5.23
N PHE A 161 -16.02 10.90 6.21
CA PHE A 161 -15.49 10.86 7.58
C PHE A 161 -15.65 9.48 8.20
N ILE A 162 -16.87 8.92 8.16
CA ILE A 162 -17.15 7.57 8.67
C ILE A 162 -16.25 6.54 7.99
N PHE A 163 -16.14 6.59 6.66
CA PHE A 163 -15.23 5.74 5.91
C PHE A 163 -13.77 5.93 6.34
N GLY A 164 -13.34 7.17 6.59
CA GLY A 164 -12.00 7.50 7.05
C GLY A 164 -11.66 6.93 8.42
N PHE A 165 -12.59 6.92 9.38
CA PHE A 165 -12.37 6.31 10.68
C PHE A 165 -12.30 4.78 10.59
N ILE A 166 -13.16 4.16 9.78
CA ILE A 166 -13.08 2.72 9.50
C ILE A 166 -11.75 2.36 8.84
N TYR A 167 -11.32 3.16 7.86
CA TYR A 167 -10.05 2.98 7.17
C TYR A 167 -8.86 3.12 8.13
N GLN A 168 -8.91 4.09 9.05
CA GLN A 168 -7.89 4.30 10.07
C GLN A 168 -7.70 3.07 10.97
N ILE A 169 -8.79 2.43 11.41
CA ILE A 169 -8.70 1.18 12.18
C ILE A 169 -7.98 0.10 11.36
N GLY A 170 -8.30 -0.01 10.07
CA GLY A 170 -7.63 -0.92 9.14
C GLY A 170 -6.13 -0.63 8.98
N LEU A 171 -5.75 0.65 8.88
CA LEU A 171 -4.36 1.09 8.81
C LEU A 171 -3.59 0.75 10.09
N VAL A 172 -4.19 0.97 11.26
CA VAL A 172 -3.58 0.63 12.55
C VAL A 172 -3.38 -0.88 12.68
N TRP A 173 -4.39 -1.67 12.34
CA TRP A 173 -4.27 -3.12 12.36
C TRP A 173 -3.13 -3.61 11.45
N ASP A 174 -3.05 -3.08 10.23
CA ASP A 174 -1.99 -3.43 9.28
C ASP A 174 -0.60 -2.97 9.74
N ALA A 175 -0.48 -1.76 10.29
CA ALA A 175 0.76 -1.21 10.83
C ALA A 175 1.31 -2.04 11.99
N LEU A 176 0.44 -2.43 12.93
CA LEU A 176 0.81 -3.24 14.09
C LEU A 176 1.13 -4.68 13.69
N ARG A 177 0.32 -5.30 12.81
CA ARG A 177 0.54 -6.66 12.31
C ARG A 177 1.90 -6.82 11.65
N LEU A 178 2.31 -5.82 10.87
CA LEU A 178 3.58 -5.84 10.14
C LEU A 178 4.74 -5.24 10.96
N LYS A 179 4.50 -4.84 12.22
CA LYS A 179 5.45 -4.09 13.08
C LYS A 179 6.11 -2.94 12.30
N ASN A 180 5.32 -2.24 11.48
CA ASN A 180 5.81 -1.21 10.57
C ASN A 180 5.73 0.17 11.23
N THR A 181 6.84 0.61 11.77
CA THR A 181 6.96 1.90 12.47
C THR A 181 6.63 3.10 11.57
N ILE A 182 6.95 3.01 10.28
CA ILE A 182 6.66 4.09 9.34
C ILE A 182 5.16 4.27 9.16
N GLN A 183 4.40 3.18 9.11
CA GLN A 183 2.94 3.25 9.06
C GLN A 183 2.35 3.79 10.37
N VAL A 184 2.91 3.45 11.52
CA VAL A 184 2.47 4.00 12.82
C VAL A 184 2.63 5.53 12.85
N ILE A 185 3.79 6.04 12.42
CA ILE A 185 4.01 7.48 12.26
C ILE A 185 3.04 8.08 11.24
N GLY A 186 2.83 7.38 10.12
CA GLY A 186 1.86 7.79 9.11
C GLY A 186 0.43 7.89 9.64
N VAL A 187 0.00 7.00 10.54
CA VAL A 187 -1.31 7.08 11.20
C VAL A 187 -1.41 8.33 12.08
N CYS A 188 -0.35 8.72 12.78
CA CYS A 188 -0.35 9.97 13.55
C CYS A 188 -0.53 11.19 12.63
N LEU A 189 0.17 11.22 11.49
CA LEU A 189 0.01 12.28 10.48
C LEU A 189 -1.37 12.26 9.82
N TYR A 190 -1.92 11.08 9.58
CA TYR A 190 -3.28 10.91 9.09
C TYR A 190 -4.30 11.48 10.09
N ASN A 191 -4.12 11.22 11.39
CA ASN A 191 -5.00 11.75 12.44
C ASN A 191 -4.94 13.28 12.49
N LEU A 192 -3.74 13.86 12.30
CA LEU A 192 -3.56 15.31 12.17
C LEU A 192 -4.28 15.86 10.93
N GLY A 193 -4.20 15.16 9.79
CA GLY A 193 -4.93 15.53 8.58
C GLY A 193 -6.45 15.50 8.78
N MET A 194 -6.97 14.44 9.42
CA MET A 194 -8.39 14.34 9.77
C MET A 194 -8.83 15.44 10.75
N MET A 195 -7.96 15.85 11.68
CA MET A 195 -8.22 16.97 12.60
C MET A 195 -8.37 18.30 11.85
N ILE A 196 -7.45 18.60 10.92
CA ILE A 196 -7.55 19.80 10.07
C ILE A 196 -8.85 19.75 9.26
N TYR A 197 -9.15 18.59 8.68
CA TYR A 197 -10.35 18.42 7.86
C TYR A 197 -11.65 18.61 8.67
N SER A 198 -11.71 18.10 9.90
CA SER A 198 -12.85 18.28 10.82
C SER A 198 -13.01 19.74 11.28
N ALA A 199 -11.92 20.50 11.35
CA ALA A 199 -12.03 21.94 11.59
C ALA A 199 -12.69 22.67 10.41
N VAL A 200 -12.33 22.33 9.16
CA VAL A 200 -12.93 22.94 7.96
C VAL A 200 -14.40 22.52 7.79
N GLU A 201 -14.76 21.29 8.19
CA GLU A 201 -16.14 20.80 8.15
C GLU A 201 -17.13 21.70 8.90
N MET A 202 -16.71 22.32 10.02
CA MET A 202 -17.60 23.21 10.78
C MET A 202 -18.11 24.39 9.94
N GLU A 203 -17.22 24.98 9.14
CA GLU A 203 -17.54 26.08 8.23
C GLU A 203 -18.43 25.58 7.10
N GLN A 204 -18.11 24.43 6.53
CA GLN A 204 -18.86 23.80 5.43
C GLN A 204 -20.32 23.50 5.83
N VAL A 205 -20.54 22.93 7.02
CA VAL A 205 -21.90 22.66 7.52
C VAL A 205 -22.65 23.96 7.81
N SER A 206 -21.96 25.01 8.29
CA SER A 206 -22.59 26.32 8.53
C SER A 206 -23.06 26.98 7.23
N GLU A 207 -22.21 26.99 6.20
CA GLU A 207 -22.49 27.56 4.88
C GLU A 207 -23.61 26.79 4.19
N ALA A 208 -23.57 25.46 4.25
CA ALA A 208 -24.58 24.61 3.63
C ALA A 208 -25.95 24.74 4.31
N VAL A 209 -26.01 24.84 5.65
CA VAL A 209 -27.28 25.09 6.37
C VAL A 209 -27.81 26.50 6.07
N ALA A 210 -26.95 27.50 5.98
CA ALA A 210 -27.34 28.86 5.60
C ALA A 210 -27.87 28.93 4.15
N ALA A 211 -27.30 28.15 3.23
CA ALA A 211 -27.79 28.05 1.85
C ALA A 211 -29.15 27.34 1.76
N LEU A 212 -29.54 26.55 2.77
CA LEU A 212 -30.81 25.83 2.86
C LEU A 212 -31.88 26.59 3.66
N ASP A 213 -31.82 27.92 3.77
CA ASP A 213 -32.60 28.79 4.69
C ASP A 213 -34.09 28.40 4.88
N ASN A 214 -34.78 27.97 3.81
CA ASN A 214 -36.19 27.51 3.88
C ASN A 214 -36.39 25.97 3.84
N GLY A 215 -35.33 25.22 3.54
CA GLY A 215 -35.31 23.75 3.45
C GLY A 215 -34.93 23.03 4.75
N VAL A 216 -34.47 23.75 5.78
CA VAL A 216 -34.04 23.20 7.08
C VAL A 216 -34.75 23.91 8.24
N GLU A 217 -35.02 23.18 9.34
CA GLU A 217 -35.62 23.76 10.55
C GLU A 217 -34.75 24.92 11.10
N LYS A 218 -35.39 26.05 11.44
CA LYS A 218 -34.69 27.20 12.03
C LYS A 218 -33.96 26.80 13.31
N GLY A 219 -32.69 27.19 13.43
CA GLY A 219 -31.85 26.86 14.58
C GLY A 219 -31.17 25.48 14.54
N THR A 220 -31.26 24.75 13.43
CA THR A 220 -30.57 23.46 13.26
C THR A 220 -29.05 23.58 13.46
N TYR A 221 -28.41 24.61 12.88
CA TYR A 221 -26.97 24.82 13.08
C TYR A 221 -26.61 25.02 14.56
N SER A 222 -27.42 25.75 15.33
CA SER A 222 -27.20 25.93 16.77
C SER A 222 -27.24 24.62 17.55
N LYS A 223 -28.09 23.66 17.13
CA LYS A 223 -28.14 22.30 17.71
C LYS A 223 -26.91 21.47 17.32
N LEU A 224 -26.39 21.63 16.10
CA LEU A 224 -25.24 20.87 15.56
C LEU A 224 -23.88 21.42 16.03
N ARG A 225 -23.77 22.74 16.21
CA ARG A 225 -22.53 23.46 16.56
C ARG A 225 -21.70 22.83 17.70
N PRO A 226 -22.27 22.41 18.85
CA PRO A 226 -21.46 21.81 19.91
C PRO A 226 -20.80 20.48 19.48
N PHE A 227 -21.48 19.67 18.65
CA PHE A 227 -20.95 18.39 18.18
C PHE A 227 -19.89 18.58 17.10
N LEU A 228 -20.09 19.57 16.22
CA LEU A 228 -19.10 19.99 15.20
C LEU A 228 -17.80 20.49 15.84
N ILE A 229 -17.86 21.18 16.99
CA ILE A 229 -16.67 21.62 17.73
C ILE A 229 -16.03 20.44 18.50
N ALA A 230 -16.83 19.48 18.95
CA ALA A 230 -16.32 18.32 19.69
C ALA A 230 -15.44 17.41 18.82
N ALA A 231 -15.78 17.22 17.54
CA ALA A 231 -15.04 16.36 16.62
C ALA A 231 -13.54 16.71 16.48
N PRO A 232 -13.13 17.97 16.13
CA PRO A 232 -11.72 18.33 16.05
C PRO A 232 -11.04 18.30 17.43
N CYS A 233 -11.75 18.55 18.53
CA CYS A 233 -11.21 18.44 19.89
C CYS A 233 -10.85 16.98 20.25
N VAL A 234 -11.72 16.02 19.93
CA VAL A 234 -11.49 14.59 20.15
C VAL A 234 -10.33 14.11 19.26
N LEU A 235 -10.28 14.56 18.01
CA LEU A 235 -9.15 14.28 17.11
C LEU A 235 -7.83 14.87 17.61
N ALA A 236 -7.84 16.08 18.18
CA ALA A 236 -6.65 16.70 18.75
C ALA A 236 -6.12 15.91 19.95
N LEU A 237 -6.99 15.58 20.91
CA LEU A 237 -6.64 14.77 22.07
C LEU A 237 -6.10 13.39 21.63
N GLY A 238 -6.81 12.76 20.69
CA GLY A 238 -6.42 11.51 20.09
C GLY A 238 -5.06 11.57 19.40
N THR A 239 -4.76 12.64 18.67
CA THR A 239 -3.46 12.86 18.02
C THR A 239 -2.33 12.93 19.04
N VAL A 240 -2.52 13.63 20.15
CA VAL A 240 -1.53 13.72 21.23
C VAL A 240 -1.28 12.35 21.87
N LEU A 241 -2.35 11.62 22.21
CA LEU A 241 -2.27 10.29 22.81
C LEU A 241 -1.61 9.27 21.87
N LEU A 242 -2.03 9.24 20.60
CA LEU A 242 -1.45 8.37 19.58
C LEU A 242 0.01 8.70 19.32
N SER A 243 0.38 9.98 19.28
CA SER A 243 1.78 10.41 19.09
C SER A 243 2.67 9.99 20.26
N PHE A 244 2.19 10.11 21.50
CA PHE A 244 2.91 9.63 22.68
C PHE A 244 3.14 8.11 22.64
N VAL A 245 2.09 7.34 22.33
CA VAL A 245 2.22 5.88 22.23
C VAL A 245 3.08 5.48 21.03
N ALA A 246 2.96 6.18 19.89
CA ALA A 246 3.80 5.95 18.72
C ALA A 246 5.28 6.17 19.02
N TRP A 247 5.64 7.14 19.86
CA TRP A 247 7.02 7.33 20.31
C TRP A 247 7.54 6.13 21.12
N LYS A 248 6.71 5.56 22.00
CA LYS A 248 7.07 4.32 22.72
C LYS A 248 7.19 3.13 21.77
N LEU A 249 6.27 3.00 20.82
CA LEU A 249 6.26 1.94 19.80
C LEU A 249 7.46 2.03 18.85
N TYR A 250 7.89 3.26 18.54
CA TYR A 250 9.10 3.49 17.74
C TYR A 250 10.33 2.86 18.40
N ASN A 251 10.50 3.06 19.71
CA ASN A 251 11.63 2.48 20.44
C ASN A 251 11.56 0.95 20.48
N GLU A 252 10.37 0.39 20.70
CA GLU A 252 10.15 -1.07 20.74
C GLU A 252 10.45 -1.71 19.37
N PHE A 253 9.87 -1.18 18.30
CA PHE A 253 10.06 -1.70 16.94
C PHE A 253 11.47 -1.44 16.41
N ALA A 254 12.10 -0.31 16.74
CA ALA A 254 13.48 -0.03 16.36
C ALA A 254 14.45 -1.05 16.97
N TRP A 255 14.21 -1.47 18.21
CA TRP A 255 15.01 -2.51 18.89
C TRP A 255 14.80 -3.90 18.27
N THR A 256 13.57 -4.27 17.90
CA THR A 256 13.30 -5.51 17.15
C THR A 256 13.96 -5.51 15.77
N ILE A 257 13.86 -4.41 15.02
CA ILE A 257 14.48 -4.26 13.70
C ILE A 257 16.00 -4.33 13.78
N TYR A 258 16.61 -3.75 14.82
CA TYR A 258 18.05 -3.86 15.07
C TYR A 258 18.46 -5.33 15.20
N LYS A 259 17.78 -6.15 16.02
CA LYS A 259 18.18 -7.56 16.21
C LYS A 259 18.16 -8.41 14.94
N HIS A 260 17.31 -8.10 13.97
CA HIS A 260 17.16 -8.90 12.74
C HIS A 260 17.94 -8.38 11.53
N ILE A 261 18.32 -7.09 11.47
CA ILE A 261 18.87 -6.44 10.26
C ILE A 261 20.28 -5.83 10.48
N SER A 262 20.93 -6.09 11.62
CA SER A 262 22.08 -5.29 12.09
C SER A 262 23.45 -5.49 11.44
N ALA A 263 23.60 -6.15 10.29
CA ALA A 263 24.90 -6.18 9.61
C ALA A 263 25.04 -5.13 8.49
N ASP A 264 23.95 -4.72 7.82
CA ASP A 264 24.02 -3.81 6.66
C ASP A 264 23.07 -2.59 6.76
N LEU A 265 23.65 -1.45 7.11
CA LEU A 265 22.97 -0.15 7.18
C LEU A 265 22.41 0.31 5.82
N ARG A 266 23.05 -0.07 4.71
CA ARG A 266 22.62 0.32 3.35
C ARG A 266 21.35 -0.42 2.97
N LEU A 267 21.26 -1.72 3.27
CA LEU A 267 20.05 -2.51 3.07
C LEU A 267 18.89 -2.00 3.93
N LYS A 268 19.15 -1.69 5.21
CA LYS A 268 18.15 -1.09 6.12
C LYS A 268 17.57 0.21 5.57
N ARG A 269 18.41 1.12 5.06
CA ARG A 269 17.95 2.39 4.45
C ARG A 269 17.05 2.14 3.23
N ARG A 270 17.42 1.20 2.35
CA ARG A 270 16.62 0.84 1.17
C ARG A 270 15.26 0.24 1.55
N TYR A 271 15.25 -0.62 2.56
CA TYR A 271 14.01 -1.21 3.09
C TYR A 271 13.08 -0.16 3.70
N LEU A 272 13.64 0.82 4.43
CA LEU A 272 12.87 1.93 4.99
C LEU A 272 12.21 2.76 3.89
N VAL A 273 12.94 3.11 2.83
CA VAL A 273 12.37 3.84 1.67
C VAL A 273 11.23 3.06 1.02
N TYR A 274 11.39 1.74 0.84
CA TYR A 274 10.32 0.87 0.36
C TYR A 274 9.10 0.86 1.30
N GLN A 275 9.28 0.78 2.61
CA GLN A 275 8.19 0.83 3.58
C GLN A 275 7.46 2.18 3.57
N ILE A 276 8.19 3.30 3.44
CA ILE A 276 7.59 4.63 3.25
C ILE A 276 6.72 4.61 2.00
N TYR A 277 7.22 4.11 0.87
CA TYR A 277 6.45 4.08 -0.36
C TYR A 277 5.14 3.29 -0.22
N ILE A 278 5.20 2.07 0.33
CA ILE A 278 3.98 1.26 0.55
C ILE A 278 3.02 1.92 1.55
N ALA A 279 3.53 2.63 2.55
CA ALA A 279 2.70 3.39 3.48
C ALA A 279 2.00 4.56 2.76
N LEU A 280 2.73 5.34 1.97
CA LEU A 280 2.18 6.44 1.17
C LEU A 280 1.08 5.97 0.22
N LEU A 281 1.28 4.85 -0.49
CA LEU A 281 0.25 4.29 -1.37
C LEU A 281 -1.07 3.97 -0.65
N LYS A 282 -1.03 3.63 0.63
CA LYS A 282 -2.23 3.37 1.44
C LYS A 282 -2.91 4.68 1.83
N PHE A 283 -2.16 5.70 2.22
CA PHE A 283 -2.74 7.02 2.48
C PHE A 283 -3.31 7.62 1.18
N ASP A 284 -2.59 7.53 0.06
CA ASP A 284 -3.05 7.95 -1.26
C ASP A 284 -4.38 7.28 -1.63
N PHE A 285 -4.56 5.99 -1.35
CA PHE A 285 -5.84 5.32 -1.61
C PHE A 285 -7.03 6.05 -0.98
N PHE A 286 -6.90 6.49 0.28
CA PHE A 286 -7.97 7.24 0.96
C PHE A 286 -8.19 8.63 0.34
N PHE A 287 -7.12 9.39 0.13
CA PHE A 287 -7.18 10.76 -0.41
C PHE A 287 -7.49 10.83 -1.92
N PHE A 288 -7.30 9.76 -2.68
CA PHE A 288 -7.78 9.71 -4.07
C PHE A 288 -9.26 9.30 -4.11
N LEU A 289 -9.66 8.32 -3.30
CA LEU A 289 -11.03 7.86 -3.22
C LEU A 289 -11.95 8.96 -2.70
N GLY A 290 -11.61 9.60 -1.58
CA GLY A 290 -12.40 10.67 -0.99
C GLY A 290 -12.61 11.83 -1.98
N PHE A 291 -11.56 12.26 -2.68
CA PHE A 291 -11.63 13.35 -3.65
C PHE A 291 -12.57 12.98 -4.79
N THR A 292 -12.38 11.79 -5.35
CA THR A 292 -13.13 11.33 -6.52
C THR A 292 -14.61 11.16 -6.18
N VAL A 293 -14.94 10.63 -5.00
CA VAL A 293 -16.32 10.49 -4.52
C VAL A 293 -16.95 11.85 -4.26
N GLN A 294 -16.27 12.77 -3.57
CA GLN A 294 -16.78 14.13 -3.36
C GLN A 294 -17.03 14.82 -4.68
N PHE A 295 -16.05 14.79 -5.59
CA PHE A 295 -16.16 15.42 -6.89
C PHE A 295 -17.34 14.85 -7.70
N LEU A 296 -17.50 13.53 -7.73
CA LEU A 296 -18.57 12.86 -8.49
C LEU A 296 -19.97 13.18 -7.96
N VAL A 297 -20.15 13.16 -6.63
CA VAL A 297 -21.47 13.36 -6.02
C VAL A 297 -21.87 14.84 -6.03
N ILE A 298 -20.93 15.74 -5.75
CA ILE A 298 -21.19 17.16 -5.61
C ILE A 298 -21.34 17.83 -6.98
N VAL A 299 -20.47 17.49 -7.94
CA VAL A 299 -20.46 18.15 -9.26
C VAL A 299 -21.44 17.44 -10.19
N SER A 300 -22.68 17.91 -10.20
CA SER A 300 -23.76 17.32 -11.00
C SER A 300 -23.75 17.77 -12.46
N GLU A 301 -23.35 19.01 -12.75
CA GLU A 301 -23.37 19.60 -14.10
C GLU A 301 -22.04 19.45 -14.86
N THR A 302 -21.54 18.22 -14.95
CA THR A 302 -20.43 17.92 -15.87
C THR A 302 -20.95 17.35 -17.18
N PRO A 303 -20.33 17.69 -18.33
CA PRO A 303 -20.64 17.03 -19.59
C PRO A 303 -20.60 15.51 -19.41
N ASP A 304 -21.53 14.78 -20.01
CA ASP A 304 -21.70 13.33 -19.81
C ASP A 304 -20.37 12.57 -19.92
N ALA A 305 -19.54 12.92 -20.91
CA ALA A 305 -18.21 12.34 -21.10
C ALA A 305 -17.27 12.52 -19.89
N GLU A 306 -17.23 13.70 -19.28
CA GLU A 306 -16.37 13.99 -18.11
C GLU A 306 -16.85 13.23 -16.86
N ARG A 307 -18.17 13.05 -16.73
CA ARG A 307 -18.80 12.28 -15.65
C ARG A 307 -18.46 10.79 -15.76
N TYR A 308 -18.60 10.19 -16.95
CA TYR A 308 -18.22 8.79 -17.18
C TYR A 308 -16.73 8.52 -16.98
N ILE A 309 -15.86 9.44 -17.43
CA ILE A 309 -14.41 9.35 -17.19
C ILE A 309 -14.12 9.36 -15.69
N THR A 310 -14.77 10.23 -14.93
CA THR A 310 -14.56 10.33 -13.48
C THR A 310 -15.08 9.09 -12.74
N ILE A 311 -16.22 8.53 -13.16
CA ILE A 311 -16.73 7.25 -12.65
C ILE A 311 -15.74 6.11 -12.91
N ALA A 312 -15.19 6.03 -14.13
CA ALA A 312 -14.19 5.03 -14.48
C ALA A 312 -12.85 5.24 -13.75
N ALA A 313 -12.49 6.48 -13.42
CA ALA A 313 -11.25 6.80 -12.72
C ALA A 313 -11.19 6.13 -11.33
N LEU A 314 -12.31 6.03 -10.62
CA LEU A 314 -12.37 5.45 -9.26
C LEU A 314 -11.82 4.00 -9.19
N PRO A 315 -12.35 3.01 -9.95
CA PRO A 315 -11.79 1.67 -9.94
C PRO A 315 -10.38 1.61 -10.55
N ILE A 316 -10.09 2.44 -11.57
CA ILE A 316 -8.77 2.50 -12.21
C ILE A 316 -7.69 2.92 -11.20
N THR A 317 -7.95 3.93 -10.37
CA THR A 317 -7.00 4.39 -9.36
C THR A 317 -6.70 3.30 -8.33
N VAL A 318 -7.72 2.54 -7.91
CA VAL A 318 -7.53 1.42 -6.96
C VAL A 318 -6.63 0.34 -7.56
N VAL A 319 -6.90 -0.07 -8.80
CA VAL A 319 -6.08 -1.06 -9.52
C VAL A 319 -4.65 -0.56 -9.69
N LEU A 320 -4.47 0.73 -10.03
CA LEU A 320 -3.16 1.33 -10.25
C LEU A 320 -2.32 1.34 -8.96
N LEU A 321 -2.91 1.72 -7.82
CA LEU A 321 -2.21 1.72 -6.53
C LEU A 321 -1.79 0.31 -6.09
N ILE A 322 -2.65 -0.69 -6.32
CA ILE A 322 -2.30 -2.10 -6.06
C ILE A 322 -1.16 -2.55 -6.97
N LEU A 323 -1.25 -2.23 -8.26
CA LEU A 323 -0.24 -2.55 -9.26
C LEU A 323 1.10 -1.88 -8.92
N ALA A 324 1.08 -0.63 -8.46
CA ALA A 324 2.26 0.09 -7.97
C ALA A 324 2.96 -0.66 -6.85
N GLY A 325 2.20 -1.13 -5.86
CA GLY A 325 2.71 -1.95 -4.76
C GLY A 325 3.26 -3.30 -5.22
N ILE A 326 2.76 -3.88 -6.31
CA ILE A 326 3.28 -5.14 -6.87
C ILE A 326 4.57 -4.89 -7.67
N ILE A 327 4.58 -3.87 -8.53
CA ILE A 327 5.71 -3.51 -9.40
C ILE A 327 6.95 -3.19 -8.57
N VAL A 328 6.81 -2.39 -7.52
CA VAL A 328 7.93 -2.04 -6.63
C VAL A 328 8.47 -3.28 -5.89
N ARG A 329 7.60 -4.23 -5.50
CA ARG A 329 8.01 -5.51 -4.87
C ARG A 329 8.76 -6.43 -5.82
N LYS A 330 8.42 -6.40 -7.11
CA LYS A 330 9.09 -7.19 -8.15
C LYS A 330 10.32 -6.50 -8.75
N GLU A 331 10.57 -5.24 -8.39
CA GLU A 331 11.61 -4.38 -8.96
C GLU A 331 11.53 -4.30 -10.51
N TRP A 332 10.31 -4.24 -11.06
CA TRP A 332 10.11 -4.11 -12.51
C TRP A 332 10.37 -2.66 -12.96
N GLY A 333 11.64 -2.36 -13.29
CA GLY A 333 12.11 -1.01 -13.62
C GLY A 333 11.24 -0.26 -14.64
N TRP A 334 11.03 -0.82 -15.83
CA TRP A 334 10.20 -0.21 -16.88
C TRP A 334 8.77 0.08 -16.43
N ALA A 335 8.13 -0.89 -15.74
CA ALA A 335 6.77 -0.72 -15.25
C ALA A 335 6.70 0.33 -14.13
N HIS A 336 7.75 0.48 -13.33
CA HIS A 336 7.81 1.50 -12.30
C HIS A 336 8.03 2.91 -12.88
N ILE A 337 8.78 3.04 -13.99
CA ILE A 337 8.89 4.30 -14.74
C ILE A 337 7.52 4.72 -15.26
N LEU A 338 6.78 3.79 -15.87
CA LEU A 338 5.42 4.06 -16.34
C LEU A 338 4.52 4.57 -15.20
N ILE A 339 4.60 3.98 -14.00
CA ILE A 339 3.82 4.44 -12.86
C ILE A 339 4.19 5.84 -12.41
N ILE A 340 5.47 6.18 -12.37
CA ILE A 340 5.91 7.54 -12.04
C ILE A 340 5.36 8.55 -13.06
N LEU A 341 5.39 8.21 -14.36
CA LEU A 341 4.79 9.06 -15.40
C LEU A 341 3.28 9.22 -15.20
N VAL A 342 2.58 8.16 -14.80
CA VAL A 342 1.15 8.25 -14.48
C VAL A 342 0.91 9.12 -13.24
N TYR A 343 1.77 9.09 -12.23
CA TYR A 343 1.65 10.00 -11.08
C TYR A 343 1.82 11.47 -11.47
N PHE A 344 2.77 11.79 -12.37
CA PHE A 344 2.87 13.15 -12.92
C PHE A 344 1.63 13.54 -13.73
N ALA A 345 1.10 12.65 -14.56
CA ALA A 345 -0.12 12.90 -15.32
C ALA A 345 -1.34 13.09 -14.40
N ALA A 346 -1.48 12.27 -13.36
CA ALA A 346 -2.51 12.40 -12.34
C ALA A 346 -2.38 13.73 -11.59
N SER A 347 -1.15 14.12 -11.21
CA SER A 347 -0.88 15.40 -10.56
C SER A 347 -1.29 16.58 -11.44
N ALA A 348 -0.93 16.55 -12.72
CA ALA A 348 -1.32 17.59 -13.69
C ALA A 348 -2.85 17.65 -13.88
N TYR A 349 -3.52 16.50 -13.93
CA TYR A 349 -4.98 16.44 -14.01
C TYR A 349 -5.65 17.00 -12.74
N PHE A 350 -5.12 16.70 -11.56
CA PHE A 350 -5.60 17.27 -10.29
C PHE A 350 -5.43 18.79 -10.26
N VAL A 351 -4.29 19.32 -10.71
CA VAL A 351 -4.07 20.77 -10.84
C VAL A 351 -5.07 21.37 -11.83
N PHE A 352 -5.28 20.76 -12.99
CA PHE A 352 -6.27 21.21 -13.96
C PHE A 352 -7.68 21.27 -13.36
N LYS A 353 -8.09 20.25 -12.60
CA LYS A 353 -9.39 20.24 -11.90
C LYS A 353 -9.48 21.32 -10.83
N LEU A 354 -8.41 21.55 -10.08
CA LEU A 354 -8.34 22.61 -9.08
C LEU A 354 -8.49 23.98 -9.74
N VAL A 355 -7.72 24.27 -10.79
CA VAL A 355 -7.82 25.55 -11.53
C VAL A 355 -9.21 25.72 -12.13
N ARG A 356 -9.76 24.69 -12.78
CA ARG A 356 -11.09 24.74 -13.40
C ARG A 356 -12.22 24.99 -12.38
N MET A 357 -12.02 24.64 -11.11
CA MET A 357 -12.98 24.95 -10.04
C MET A 357 -12.94 26.44 -9.64
N TRP A 358 -11.83 27.14 -9.86
CA TRP A 358 -11.67 28.58 -9.57
C TRP A 358 -11.91 29.48 -10.79
N ASP A 359 -11.63 28.98 -12.00
CA ASP A 359 -11.66 29.71 -13.26
C ASP A 359 -12.88 29.38 -14.13
N ALA A 360 -13.94 28.83 -13.53
CA ALA A 360 -15.13 28.42 -14.27
C ALA A 360 -15.95 29.62 -14.78
N SER A 361 -16.56 29.50 -15.96
CA SER A 361 -17.54 30.47 -16.49
C SER A 361 -18.62 30.81 -15.45
N PRO A 362 -19.28 31.99 -15.51
CA PRO A 362 -20.20 32.47 -14.48
C PRO A 362 -21.28 31.45 -14.07
N SER A 363 -21.79 30.65 -15.02
CA SER A 363 -22.78 29.60 -14.81
C SER A 363 -22.26 28.32 -14.13
N ARG A 364 -20.96 28.03 -14.22
CA ARG A 364 -20.34 26.90 -13.50
C ARG A 364 -19.79 27.31 -12.14
N LEU A 365 -19.54 28.62 -11.94
CA LEU A 365 -19.04 29.13 -10.67
C LEU A 365 -20.07 28.91 -9.55
N THR A 366 -21.36 28.94 -9.86
CA THR A 366 -22.50 28.66 -8.97
C THR A 366 -22.50 27.22 -8.48
N ASP A 367 -22.19 26.23 -9.33
CA ASP A 367 -22.20 24.81 -8.93
C ASP A 367 -21.13 24.48 -7.89
N TYR A 368 -19.98 25.13 -7.98
CA TYR A 368 -18.87 24.89 -7.05
C TYR A 368 -18.99 25.69 -5.76
N LYS A 369 -19.76 26.79 -5.71
CA LYS A 369 -19.85 27.69 -4.53
C LYS A 369 -20.07 26.95 -3.19
N PRO A 370 -21.03 26.02 -3.05
CA PRO A 370 -21.32 25.37 -1.75
C PRO A 370 -20.24 24.38 -1.27
N ALA A 371 -19.35 23.95 -2.16
CA ALA A 371 -18.39 22.86 -1.88
C ALA A 371 -16.94 23.18 -2.26
N ARG A 372 -16.67 24.40 -2.74
CA ARG A 372 -15.35 24.81 -3.20
C ARG A 372 -14.34 24.76 -2.07
N ASN A 373 -14.69 25.22 -0.88
CA ASN A 373 -13.78 25.23 0.27
C ASN A 373 -13.38 23.81 0.69
N SER A 374 -14.30 22.84 0.61
CA SER A 374 -14.03 21.44 0.95
C SER A 374 -13.21 20.73 -0.13
N LEU A 375 -13.65 20.84 -1.39
CA LEU A 375 -12.98 20.23 -2.55
C LEU A 375 -11.57 20.77 -2.74
N THR A 376 -11.33 22.05 -2.48
CA THR A 376 -9.97 22.65 -2.55
C THR A 376 -9.07 22.14 -1.45
N THR A 377 -9.53 22.12 -0.21
CA THR A 377 -8.75 21.59 0.92
C THR A 377 -8.34 20.15 0.66
N PHE A 378 -9.28 19.33 0.21
CA PHE A 378 -9.02 17.94 -0.12
C PHE A 378 -8.06 17.79 -1.30
N ALA A 379 -8.25 18.56 -2.38
CA ALA A 379 -7.34 18.56 -3.53
C ALA A 379 -5.91 18.98 -3.16
N VAL A 380 -5.74 20.00 -2.32
CA VAL A 380 -4.42 20.46 -1.87
C VAL A 380 -3.72 19.39 -1.04
N LEU A 381 -4.43 18.75 -0.11
CA LEU A 381 -3.87 17.64 0.69
C LEU A 381 -3.46 16.47 -0.21
N THR A 382 -4.31 16.06 -1.16
CA THR A 382 -4.00 14.99 -2.12
C THR A 382 -2.79 15.35 -2.98
N LEU A 383 -2.67 16.61 -3.42
CA LEU A 383 -1.54 17.07 -4.24
C LEU A 383 -0.23 17.06 -3.44
N LEU A 384 -0.23 17.55 -2.19
CA LEU A 384 0.93 17.51 -1.31
C LEU A 384 1.39 16.07 -1.07
N LEU A 385 0.47 15.16 -0.76
CA LEU A 385 0.78 13.75 -0.55
C LEU A 385 1.34 13.11 -1.83
N MET A 386 0.76 13.41 -3.00
CA MET A 386 1.21 12.91 -4.29
C MET A 386 2.64 13.38 -4.64
N LEU A 387 3.02 14.62 -4.34
CA LEU A 387 4.40 15.11 -4.54
C LEU A 387 5.41 14.32 -3.69
N VAL A 388 5.05 14.01 -2.44
CA VAL A 388 5.86 13.16 -1.56
C VAL A 388 5.93 11.73 -2.14
N THR A 389 4.81 11.17 -2.60
CA THR A 389 4.76 9.84 -3.24
C THR A 389 5.67 9.75 -4.46
N ILE A 390 5.64 10.75 -5.36
CA ILE A 390 6.51 10.80 -6.54
C ILE A 390 7.99 10.82 -6.12
N THR A 391 8.34 11.64 -5.13
CA THR A 391 9.72 11.75 -4.64
C THR A 391 10.22 10.42 -4.10
N VAL A 392 9.42 9.76 -3.26
CA VAL A 392 9.77 8.45 -2.68
C VAL A 392 9.77 7.35 -3.75
N ALA A 393 8.90 7.42 -4.76
CA ALA A 393 8.88 6.51 -5.90
C ALA A 393 10.19 6.57 -6.70
N CYS A 394 10.71 7.79 -6.96
CA CYS A 394 12.02 7.99 -7.58
C CYS A 394 13.15 7.41 -6.71
N MET A 395 13.10 7.60 -5.38
CA MET A 395 14.07 7.01 -4.46
C MET A 395 14.01 5.48 -4.45
N CYS A 396 12.82 4.86 -4.53
CA CYS A 396 12.66 3.42 -4.67
C CYS A 396 13.35 2.91 -5.94
N MET A 397 13.12 3.58 -7.07
CA MET A 397 13.71 3.21 -8.36
C MET A 397 15.24 3.29 -8.34
N ALA A 398 15.81 4.35 -7.74
CA ALA A 398 17.25 4.49 -7.58
C ALA A 398 17.88 3.38 -6.72
N ASN A 399 17.07 2.61 -5.98
CA ASN A 399 17.49 1.51 -5.13
C ASN A 399 17.29 0.10 -5.74
N PHE A 400 16.75 -0.01 -6.95
CA PHE A 400 16.52 -1.30 -7.63
C PHE A 400 17.83 -2.03 -7.98
N GLY A 401 17.78 -3.37 -7.96
CA GLY A 401 18.93 -4.22 -8.28
C GLY A 401 20.00 -4.29 -7.20
N LYS A 402 19.82 -3.62 -6.06
CA LYS A 402 20.80 -3.55 -4.97
C LYS A 402 20.51 -4.55 -3.84
N GLY A 403 19.93 -5.71 -4.13
CA GLY A 403 19.75 -6.82 -3.19
C GLY A 403 18.55 -6.73 -2.23
N LEU A 404 17.60 -5.83 -2.47
CA LEU A 404 16.44 -5.63 -1.60
C LEU A 404 15.32 -6.66 -1.84
N ARG A 405 15.16 -7.11 -3.10
CA ARG A 405 14.16 -8.09 -3.54
C ARG A 405 13.99 -9.34 -2.66
N PRO A 406 15.04 -10.09 -2.24
CA PRO A 406 14.86 -11.31 -1.45
C PRO A 406 14.26 -11.05 -0.06
N HIS A 407 14.51 -9.87 0.52
CA HIS A 407 14.04 -9.48 1.85
C HIS A 407 12.59 -9.00 1.83
N ILE A 408 12.15 -8.38 0.73
CA ILE A 408 10.76 -7.92 0.57
C ILE A 408 9.81 -9.09 0.21
N GLN A 409 10.30 -10.10 -0.50
CA GLN A 409 9.48 -11.24 -0.92
C GLN A 409 9.11 -12.20 0.22
N LYS A 410 9.90 -12.22 1.31
CA LYS A 410 9.57 -12.96 2.53
C LYS A 410 8.51 -12.19 3.33
N ARG A 411 7.26 -12.65 3.28
CA ARG A 411 6.05 -11.95 3.81
C ARG A 411 5.97 -11.83 5.33
N LYS A 412 6.90 -12.39 6.10
CA LYS A 412 6.86 -12.42 7.58
C LYS A 412 8.21 -11.93 8.12
N VAL A 413 8.21 -10.86 8.90
CA VAL A 413 9.28 -10.64 9.89
C VAL A 413 9.02 -11.72 10.95
N PRO A 414 9.87 -12.75 11.07
CA PRO A 414 9.64 -13.81 12.05
C PRO A 414 9.66 -13.21 13.46
N ASP A 415 8.71 -13.62 14.30
CA ASP A 415 8.65 -13.14 15.68
C ASP A 415 9.88 -13.64 16.45
N ALA A 416 10.47 -12.81 17.30
CA ALA A 416 11.65 -13.20 18.08
C ALA A 416 11.31 -14.39 18.99
N ASP A 417 10.08 -14.44 19.47
CA ASP A 417 9.56 -15.54 20.27
C ASP A 417 9.31 -16.80 19.42
N GLU A 418 8.88 -16.65 18.17
CA GLU A 418 8.72 -17.78 17.22
C GLU A 418 10.09 -18.40 16.89
N ILE A 419 11.13 -17.58 16.68
CA ILE A 419 12.50 -18.06 16.47
C ILE A 419 13.10 -18.65 17.74
N ALA A 420 12.92 -18.01 18.89
CA ALA A 420 13.42 -18.52 20.17
C ALA A 420 12.73 -19.83 20.57
N TYR A 421 11.43 -19.99 20.28
CA TYR A 421 10.69 -21.23 20.52
C TYR A 421 11.13 -22.33 19.55
N THR A 422 11.33 -22.02 18.27
CA THR A 422 11.81 -22.98 17.25
C THR A 422 13.26 -23.43 17.54
N ASN A 423 14.11 -22.52 18.04
CA ASN A 423 15.48 -22.86 18.44
C ASN A 423 15.55 -23.58 19.80
N LYS A 424 14.54 -23.44 20.67
CA LYS A 424 14.49 -24.05 22.01
C LYS A 424 13.79 -25.42 22.02
N TYR A 425 12.85 -25.63 21.11
CA TYR A 425 12.12 -26.88 20.90
C TYR A 425 12.25 -27.24 19.42
N GLY A 426 13.40 -27.78 19.04
CA GLY A 426 13.69 -28.18 17.66
C GLY A 426 12.66 -29.18 17.15
N GLU A 427 11.83 -28.72 16.21
CA GLU A 427 11.22 -29.58 15.22
C GLU A 427 12.01 -29.32 13.94
N ASP A 428 12.68 -30.37 13.44
CA ASP A 428 13.61 -30.36 12.31
C ASP A 428 12.91 -30.02 10.97
N THR A 429 12.32 -28.83 10.90
CA THR A 429 11.86 -28.25 9.65
C THR A 429 13.09 -27.65 8.98
N GLU A 430 13.69 -28.47 8.12
CA GLU A 430 14.78 -28.15 7.21
C GLU A 430 14.63 -26.73 6.64
N TYR A 431 15.38 -25.80 7.21
CA TYR A 431 15.49 -24.44 6.72
C TYR A 431 16.32 -24.48 5.43
N THR A 432 15.67 -24.67 4.28
CA THR A 432 16.27 -24.56 2.94
C THR A 432 16.51 -23.10 2.54
N GLY A 433 17.07 -22.31 3.46
CA GLY A 433 17.73 -21.05 3.14
C GLY A 433 19.22 -21.33 3.03
N THR A 434 19.79 -21.22 1.84
CA THR A 434 21.24 -21.20 1.66
C THR A 434 21.84 -20.18 2.64
N ALA A 435 22.65 -20.66 3.58
CA ALA A 435 23.47 -19.79 4.42
C ALA A 435 24.33 -18.94 3.47
N HIS A 436 24.19 -17.62 3.53
CA HIS A 436 25.16 -16.76 2.88
C HIS A 436 26.52 -17.04 3.51
N PRO A 437 27.57 -17.36 2.74
CA PRO A 437 28.91 -17.42 3.28
C PRO A 437 29.24 -16.02 3.79
N LEU A 438 29.27 -15.86 5.12
CA LEU A 438 29.96 -14.75 5.74
C LEU A 438 31.37 -14.80 5.15
N GLY A 439 31.77 -13.73 4.47
CA GLY A 439 33.11 -13.61 3.91
C GLY A 439 34.16 -13.92 5.00
N PRO A 440 35.34 -14.42 4.60
CA PRO A 440 36.35 -14.88 5.54
C PRO A 440 36.58 -13.84 6.63
N VAL A 441 36.35 -14.25 7.88
CA VAL A 441 36.63 -13.44 9.06
C VAL A 441 38.13 -13.17 9.04
N PRO A 442 38.59 -11.91 8.92
CA PRO A 442 40.03 -11.64 9.02
C PRO A 442 40.48 -12.06 10.41
N ASN A 443 41.47 -12.94 10.45
CA ASN A 443 42.09 -13.39 11.69
C ASN A 443 42.48 -12.17 12.52
N ARG A 444 41.99 -12.15 13.76
CA ARG A 444 42.36 -11.20 14.80
C ARG A 444 43.89 -11.16 14.89
N MET A 445 44.50 -10.03 14.53
CA MET A 445 45.92 -9.80 14.82
C MET A 445 46.09 -9.85 16.33
N THR A 446 46.81 -10.86 16.81
CA THR A 446 47.39 -10.86 18.15
C THR A 446 48.51 -9.83 18.13
N ILE A 447 48.40 -8.83 19.01
CA ILE A 447 49.52 -7.96 19.36
C ILE A 447 50.28 -8.76 20.42
N ASP A 448 51.50 -9.17 20.09
CA ASP A 448 52.52 -9.55 21.06
C ASP A 448 53.20 -8.30 21.62
#